data_AF-A0A3A9SIZ2-F1
#
_entry.id   AF-A0A3A9SIZ2-F1
#
_cell.length_a   1.000
_cell.length_b   1.000
_cell.length_c   1.000
_cell.angle_alpha   90.00
_cell.angle_beta   90.00
_cell.angle_gamma   90.00
#
_symmetry.space_group_name_H-M   'P 1'
#
loop_
_entity.id
_entity.type
_entity.pdbx_description
1 polymer ?
#
loop_
_entity_poly.entity_id
_entity_poly.type
_entity_poly.pdbx_seq_one_letter_code
_entity_poly.pdbx_strand_id
1 'polypeptide(L)'
;MANPVLKMNASAVLSKASTIEEISAALEADMKEVDAITARIQAATKGAFSLAYVTTTDEVSVDMSKHSKKVGVIGEASRQAVANTQAVDEQNASTVKVRTV
;
A
#
# COMPACT_ATOMS: atom_id res chain seq x y z
N MET A 1 15.25 -20.18 -21.95
CA MET A 1 15.04 -18.74 -22.22
C MET A 1 13.95 -18.26 -21.30
N ALA A 2 14.12 -17.12 -20.62
CA ALA A 2 13.11 -16.54 -19.73
C ALA A 2 11.93 -15.99 -20.56
N ASN A 3 10.69 -16.09 -20.08
CA ASN A 3 9.53 -15.62 -20.83
C ASN A 3 9.45 -14.07 -20.82
N PRO A 4 9.63 -13.39 -21.97
CA PRO A 4 9.69 -11.93 -22.03
C PRO A 4 8.36 -11.25 -21.62
N VAL A 5 7.22 -11.92 -21.80
CA VAL A 5 5.90 -11.40 -21.37
C VAL A 5 5.79 -11.39 -19.85
N LEU A 6 6.26 -12.45 -19.17
CA LEU A 6 6.25 -12.52 -17.70
C LEU A 6 7.15 -11.44 -17.09
N LYS A 7 8.31 -11.17 -17.70
CA LYS A 7 9.22 -10.09 -17.27
C LYS A 7 8.63 -8.69 -17.44
N MET A 8 8.01 -8.42 -18.59
CA MET A 8 7.38 -7.12 -18.85
C MET A 8 6.21 -6.86 -17.88
N ASN A 9 5.38 -7.88 -17.64
CA ASN A 9 4.27 -7.80 -16.70
C ASN A 9 4.76 -7.61 -15.26
N ALA A 10 5.85 -8.29 -14.85
CA ALA A 10 6.46 -8.10 -13.55
C ALA A 10 6.90 -6.65 -13.31
N SER A 11 7.61 -6.04 -14.26
CA SER A 11 8.04 -4.64 -14.15
C SER A 11 6.85 -3.66 -14.06
N ALA A 12 5.80 -3.89 -14.85
CA ALA A 12 4.59 -3.07 -14.80
C ALA A 12 3.87 -3.17 -13.44
N VAL A 13 3.75 -4.39 -12.90
CA VAL A 13 3.14 -4.61 -11.57
C VAL A 13 3.98 -3.98 -10.46
N LEU A 14 5.30 -4.10 -10.50
CA LEU A 14 6.19 -3.44 -9.52
C LEU A 14 6.08 -1.93 -9.56
N SER A 15 6.00 -1.34 -10.76
CA SER A 15 5.78 0.11 -10.91
C SER A 15 4.45 0.55 -10.27
N LYS A 16 3.37 -0.20 -10.48
CA LYS A 16 2.08 0.08 -9.84
C LYS A 16 2.12 -0.12 -8.32
N ALA A 17 2.83 -1.15 -7.84
CA ALA A 17 3.03 -1.38 -6.41
C ALA A 17 3.77 -0.19 -5.75
N SER A 18 4.81 0.34 -6.39
CA SER A 18 5.52 1.54 -5.94
C SER A 18 4.59 2.75 -5.84
N THR A 19 3.77 3.00 -6.86
CA THR A 19 2.78 4.09 -6.83
C THR A 19 1.78 3.92 -5.69
N ILE A 20 1.34 2.69 -5.41
CA ILE A 20 0.44 2.38 -4.30
C ILE A 20 1.09 2.71 -2.95
N GLU A 21 2.39 2.42 -2.78
CA GLU A 21 3.14 2.75 -1.57
C GLU A 21 3.32 4.26 -1.39
N GLU A 22 3.61 4.98 -2.46
CA GLU A 22 3.69 6.44 -2.44
C GLU A 22 2.35 7.06 -2.01
N ILE A 23 1.23 6.55 -2.54
CA ILE A 23 -0.12 6.98 -2.14
C ILE A 23 -0.37 6.65 -0.66
N SER A 24 0.01 5.46 -0.20
CA SER A 24 -0.14 5.06 1.20
C SER A 24 0.66 5.97 2.14
N ALA A 25 1.90 6.30 1.77
CA ALA A 25 2.76 7.19 2.55
C ALA A 25 2.21 8.63 2.59
N ALA A 26 1.70 9.14 1.47
CA ALA A 26 1.05 10.45 1.41
C ALA A 26 -0.20 10.49 2.31
N LEU A 27 -1.03 9.45 2.26
CA LEU A 27 -2.22 9.35 3.11
C LEU A 27 -1.85 9.35 4.61
N GLU A 28 -0.78 8.65 5.00
CA GLU A 28 -0.31 8.67 6.39
C GLU A 28 0.23 10.04 6.83
N ALA A 29 0.83 10.80 5.92
CA ALA A 29 1.28 12.16 6.20
C ALA A 29 0.09 13.10 6.41
N ASP A 30 -0.90 13.05 5.50
CA ASP A 30 -2.12 13.84 5.58
C ASP A 30 -2.89 13.53 6.86
N MET A 31 -2.98 12.25 7.26
CA MET A 31 -3.59 11.85 8.53
C MET A 31 -2.93 12.51 9.74
N LYS A 32 -1.59 12.50 9.81
CA LYS A 32 -0.84 13.13 10.91
C LYS A 32 -1.08 14.65 10.94
N GLU A 33 -1.26 15.26 9.78
CA GLU A 33 -1.60 16.68 9.69
C GLU A 33 -3.01 16.96 10.22
N VAL A 34 -4.00 16.14 9.86
CA VAL A 34 -5.37 16.23 10.40
C VAL A 34 -5.39 16.06 11.93
N ASP A 35 -4.66 15.07 12.46
CA ASP A 35 -4.53 14.86 13.90
C ASP A 35 -3.91 16.09 14.59
N ALA A 36 -2.84 16.66 14.00
CA ALA A 36 -2.18 17.84 14.54
C ALA A 36 -3.09 19.09 14.52
N ILE A 37 -3.86 19.28 13.45
CA ILE A 37 -4.85 20.37 13.34
C ILE A 37 -5.94 20.17 14.40
N THR A 38 -6.47 18.96 14.55
CA THR A 38 -7.48 18.62 15.55
C THR A 38 -6.99 18.91 16.96
N ALA A 39 -5.76 18.52 17.29
CA ALA A 39 -5.15 18.80 18.59
C ALA A 39 -5.00 20.32 18.85
N ARG A 40 -4.58 21.09 17.85
CA ARG A 40 -4.49 22.57 17.95
C ARG A 40 -5.86 23.20 18.18
N ILE A 41 -6.88 22.71 17.48
CA ILE A 41 -8.26 23.16 17.61
C ILE A 41 -8.80 22.85 19.03
N GLN A 42 -8.59 21.64 19.54
CA GLN A 42 -8.96 21.26 20.92
C GLN A 42 -8.25 22.15 21.96
N ALA A 43 -6.96 22.43 21.76
CA ALA A 43 -6.20 23.31 22.64
C ALA A 43 -6.74 24.76 22.63
N ALA A 44 -7.02 25.31 21.44
CA ALA A 44 -7.54 26.67 21.28
C ALA A 44 -8.92 26.87 21.93
N THR A 45 -9.75 25.83 21.94
CA THR A 45 -11.08 25.84 22.55
C THR A 45 -11.11 25.41 24.01
N LYS A 46 -9.95 25.05 24.60
CA LYS A 46 -9.88 24.48 25.96
C LYS A 46 -10.77 23.24 26.14
N GLY A 47 -10.96 22.46 25.06
CA GLY A 47 -11.85 21.31 25.06
C GLY A 47 -13.34 21.64 25.04
N ALA A 48 -13.74 22.88 24.74
CA ALA A 48 -15.15 23.30 24.68
C ALA A 48 -15.91 22.82 23.42
N PHE A 49 -15.31 21.94 22.61
CA PHE A 49 -16.03 21.33 21.49
C PHE A 49 -17.14 20.40 21.97
N SER A 50 -18.17 20.27 21.14
CA SER A 50 -19.18 19.25 21.36
C SER A 50 -18.53 17.86 21.29
N LEU A 51 -19.05 16.93 22.09
CA LEU A 51 -18.69 15.51 22.02
C LEU A 51 -18.71 14.99 20.56
N ALA A 52 -19.68 15.46 19.77
CA ALA A 52 -19.81 15.12 18.36
C ALA A 52 -18.58 15.47 17.53
N TYR A 53 -17.94 16.63 17.74
CA TYR A 53 -16.73 17.01 17.00
C TYR A 53 -15.57 16.05 17.30
N VAL A 54 -15.33 15.74 18.58
CA VAL A 54 -14.27 14.83 19.01
C VAL A 54 -14.53 13.42 18.46
N THR A 55 -15.77 12.94 18.55
CA THR A 55 -16.16 11.63 17.99
C THR A 55 -15.95 11.58 16.49
N THR A 56 -16.36 12.61 15.73
CA THR A 56 -16.15 12.63 14.27
C THR A 56 -14.67 12.65 13.90
N THR A 57 -13.83 13.39 14.63
CA THR A 57 -12.38 13.39 14.35
C THR A 57 -11.74 12.03 14.64
N ASP A 58 -12.14 11.36 15.73
CA ASP A 58 -11.65 10.03 16.06
C ASP A 58 -12.08 8.98 15.01
N GLU A 59 -13.33 9.05 14.54
CA GLU A 59 -13.86 8.18 13.48
C GLU A 59 -13.05 8.34 12.18
N VAL A 60 -12.76 9.59 11.78
CA VAL A 60 -11.96 9.89 10.58
C VAL A 60 -10.55 9.31 10.73
N SER A 61 -9.87 9.52 11.85
CA SER A 61 -8.52 8.98 12.05
C SER A 61 -8.50 7.44 12.05
N VAL A 62 -9.52 6.80 12.62
CA VAL A 62 -9.68 5.35 12.59
C VAL A 62 -9.88 4.84 11.16
N ASP A 63 -10.76 5.46 10.38
CA ASP A 63 -11.07 5.01 9.02
C ASP A 63 -9.93 5.26 8.05
N MET A 64 -9.22 6.38 8.18
CA MET A 64 -8.02 6.64 7.40
C MET A 64 -6.90 5.63 7.73
N SER A 65 -6.74 5.25 9.01
CA SER A 65 -5.79 4.20 9.42
C SER A 65 -6.12 2.85 8.79
N LYS A 66 -7.41 2.47 8.75
CA LYS A 66 -7.86 1.26 8.06
C LYS A 66 -7.57 1.34 6.56
N HIS A 67 -7.78 2.49 5.94
CA HIS A 67 -7.57 2.68 4.52
C HIS A 67 -6.08 2.56 4.16
N SER A 68 -5.18 3.26 4.87
CA SER A 68 -3.73 3.13 4.66
C SER A 68 -3.27 1.68 4.76
N LYS A 69 -3.71 0.94 5.80
CA LYS A 69 -3.36 -0.48 5.97
C LYS A 69 -3.81 -1.33 4.78
N LYS A 70 -5.03 -1.13 4.28
CA LYS A 70 -5.56 -1.86 3.12
C LYS A 70 -4.76 -1.56 1.85
N VAL A 71 -4.40 -0.30 1.63
CA VAL A 71 -3.58 0.12 0.48
C VAL A 71 -2.19 -0.51 0.55
N GLY A 72 -1.54 -0.49 1.72
CA GLY A 72 -0.25 -1.17 1.94
C GLY A 72 -0.29 -2.68 1.65
N VAL A 73 -1.36 -3.38 2.05
CA VAL A 73 -1.55 -4.81 1.75
C VAL A 73 -1.62 -5.08 0.24
N ILE A 74 -2.18 -4.16 -0.55
CA ILE A 74 -2.22 -4.32 -2.03
C ILE A 74 -0.82 -4.20 -2.62
N GLY A 75 -0.01 -3.23 -2.16
CA GLY A 75 1.38 -3.08 -2.57
C GLY A 75 2.20 -4.34 -2.29
N GLU A 76 2.06 -4.90 -1.09
CA GLU A 76 2.72 -6.14 -0.69
C GLU A 76 2.26 -7.36 -1.50
N ALA A 77 0.94 -7.53 -1.65
CA ALA A 77 0.39 -8.61 -2.46
C ALA A 77 0.86 -8.54 -3.93
N SER A 78 1.02 -7.32 -4.47
CA SER A 78 1.54 -7.10 -5.82
C SER A 78 3.00 -7.55 -5.96
N ARG A 79 3.86 -7.24 -4.98
CA ARG A 79 5.24 -7.75 -4.95
C ARG A 79 5.30 -9.26 -4.82
N GLN A 80 4.49 -9.84 -3.93
CA GLN A 80 4.45 -11.28 -3.74
C GLN A 80 4.01 -12.00 -5.03
N ALA A 81 3.04 -11.44 -5.76
CA ALA A 81 2.62 -11.97 -7.06
C ALA A 81 3.76 -11.94 -8.09
N VAL A 82 4.57 -10.88 -8.10
CA VAL A 82 5.75 -10.77 -8.97
C VAL A 82 6.81 -11.80 -8.59
N ALA A 83 7.13 -11.94 -7.30
CA ALA A 83 8.10 -12.92 -6.81
C ALA A 83 7.69 -14.34 -7.17
N ASN A 84 6.40 -14.69 -6.99
CA ASN A 84 5.86 -15.99 -7.37
C ASN A 84 5.96 -16.23 -8.89
N THR A 85 5.67 -15.21 -9.70
CA THR A 85 5.76 -15.30 -11.16
C THR A 85 7.21 -15.52 -11.62
N GLN A 86 8.18 -14.85 -10.99
CA GLN A 86 9.60 -15.04 -11.26
C GLN A 86 10.08 -16.46 -10.90
N ALA A 87 9.68 -16.97 -9.73
CA ALA A 87 10.00 -18.33 -9.32
C ALA A 87 9.44 -19.39 -10.30
N VAL A 88 8.23 -19.17 -10.83
CA VAL A 88 7.63 -20.04 -11.85
C VAL A 88 8.38 -19.96 -13.19
N ASP A 89 8.82 -18.76 -13.61
CA ASP A 89 9.61 -18.60 -14.84
C ASP A 89 10.97 -19.33 -14.73
N GLU A 90 11.63 -19.26 -13.58
CA GLU A 90 12.90 -19.96 -13.31
C GLU A 90 12.75 -21.48 -13.32
N GLN A 91 11.67 -22.01 -12.72
CA GLN A 91 11.35 -23.44 -12.74
C GLN A 91 11.04 -23.95 -14.16
N ASN A 92 10.26 -23.19 -14.93
CA ASN A 92 9.93 -23.53 -16.31
C ASN A 92 11.16 -23.50 -17.22
N ALA A 93 12.02 -22.50 -17.07
CA ALA A 93 13.28 -22.42 -17.80
C ALA A 93 14.22 -23.60 -17.50
N SER A 94 14.20 -24.13 -16.28
CA SER A 94 14.97 -25.29 -15.85
C SER A 94 14.40 -26.61 -16.39
N THR A 95 13.07 -26.75 -16.43
CA THR A 95 12.39 -27.97 -16.91
C THR A 95 12.54 -28.17 -18.42
N VAL A 96 12.46 -27.10 -19.21
CA VAL A 96 12.62 -27.17 -20.68
C VAL A 96 14.02 -27.64 -21.07
N LYS A 97 15.06 -27.23 -20.32
CA LYS A 97 16.45 -27.67 -20.56
C LYS A 97 16.64 -29.19 -20.48
N VAL A 98 15.82 -29.89 -19.70
CA VAL A 98 15.91 -31.35 -19.53
C VAL A 98 15.30 -32.13 -20.69
N ARG A 99 14.32 -31.56 -21.42
CA ARG A 99 13.68 -32.22 -22.59
C ARG A 99 14.40 -32.01 -23.91
N THR A 100 15.33 -31.07 -23.97
CA THR A 100 16.10 -30.73 -25.19
C THR A 100 17.49 -31.35 -25.22
N VAL A 101 17.75 -32.39 -24.41
CA VAL A 101 18.96 -33.22 -24.49
C VAL A 101 18.58 -34.58 -25.08
#